data_AF-A0A354GWL8-F1
#
_entry.id   AF-A0A354GWL8-F1
#
_cell.length_a   1.000
_cell.length_b   1.000
_cell.length_c   1.000
_cell.angle_alpha   90.00
_cell.angle_beta   90.00
_cell.angle_gamma   90.00
#
_symmetry.space_group_name_H-M   'P 1'
#
loop_
_entity.id
_entity.type
_entity.pdbx_description
1 polymer ?
#
loop_
_entity_poly.entity_id
_entity_poly.type
_entity_poly.pdbx_seq_one_letter_code
_entity_poly.pdbx_strand_id
1 'polypeptide(L)' 'MRWVDAWNDVYDIIRGRREVPCMLPDWSIISVDECLGWLQQSVYEGYLVRVEEGWVGHRRGVIAHRCQPDAEQQAAE' A
#
# COMPACT_ATOMS: atom_id res chain seq x y z
N MET A 1 1.85 -12.18 2.63
CA MET A 1 1.49 -11.02 3.50
C MET A 1 -0.01 -10.81 3.40
N ARG A 2 -0.76 -10.62 4.49
CA ARG A 2 -2.21 -10.36 4.39
C ARG A 2 -2.44 -8.87 4.17
N TRP A 3 -3.40 -8.49 3.32
CA TRP A 3 -3.75 -7.08 3.09
C TRP A 3 -4.14 -6.33 4.38
N VAL A 4 -4.63 -7.08 5.39
CA VAL A 4 -4.96 -6.56 6.72
C VAL A 4 -3.74 -5.96 7.43
N ASP A 5 -2.55 -6.54 7.25
CA ASP A 5 -1.32 -6.02 7.87
C ASP A 5 -0.99 -4.64 7.28
N ALA A 6 -1.05 -4.51 5.96
CA ALA A 6 -0.84 -3.23 5.28
C ALA A 6 -1.91 -2.19 5.64
N TRP A 7 -3.16 -2.59 5.86
CA TRP A 7 -4.20 -1.68 6.37
C TRP A 7 -3.87 -1.16 7.77
N ASN A 8 -3.40 -2.03 8.67
CA ASN A 8 -2.99 -1.61 10.00
C ASN A 8 -1.83 -0.59 9.94
N ASP A 9 -0.86 -0.82 9.07
CA ASP A 9 0.25 0.12 8.85
C ASP A 9 -0.25 1.48 8.33
N VAL A 10 -1.21 1.50 7.40
CA VAL A 10 -1.86 2.75 6.94
C VAL A 10 -2.49 3.48 8.12
N TYR A 11 -3.29 2.78 8.94
CA TYR A 11 -3.95 3.38 10.10
C TYR A 11 -2.95 3.91 11.13
N ASP A 12 -1.83 3.20 11.32
CA ASP A 12 -0.74 3.61 12.19
C ASP A 12 -0.11 4.92 11.70
N ILE A 13 0.20 5.04 10.40
CA ILE A 13 0.80 6.23 9.80
C ILE A 13 -0.16 7.44 9.85
N ILE A 14 -1.42 7.26 9.47
CA ILE A 14 -2.35 8.40 9.40
C ILE A 14 -2.77 8.90 10.78
N ARG A 15 -2.69 8.06 11.83
CA ARG A 15 -3.11 8.37 13.21
C ARG A 15 -4.53 8.96 13.27
N GLY A 16 -5.44 8.43 12.46
CA GLY A 16 -6.83 8.88 12.34
C GLY A 16 -7.08 10.08 11.41
N ARG A 17 -6.06 10.69 10.81
CA ARG A 17 -6.21 11.78 9.83
C ARG A 17 -6.60 11.22 8.46
N ARG A 18 -7.89 11.27 8.10
CA ARG A 18 -8.36 10.71 6.82
C ARG A 18 -8.06 11.56 5.59
N GLU A 19 -7.75 12.84 5.77
CA GLU A 19 -7.38 13.77 4.68
C GLU A 19 -5.90 13.66 4.26
N VAL A 20 -5.23 12.57 4.65
CA VAL A 20 -3.82 12.33 4.34
C VAL A 20 -3.70 11.79 2.90
N PRO A 21 -2.87 12.41 2.05
CA PRO A 21 -2.67 11.93 0.68
C PRO A 21 -1.93 10.59 0.68
N CYS A 22 -2.38 9.66 -0.16
CA CYS A 22 -1.70 8.40 -0.41
C CYS A 22 -1.14 8.41 -1.83
N MET A 23 0.14 8.05 -2.00
CA MET A 23 0.79 7.96 -3.30
C MET A 23 0.97 6.50 -3.71
N LEU A 24 0.54 6.17 -4.92
CA LEU A 24 0.72 4.86 -5.53
C LEU A 24 2.08 4.75 -6.26
N PRO A 25 2.51 3.52 -6.64
CA PRO A 25 3.76 3.32 -7.38
C PRO A 25 3.81 4.02 -8.75
N ASP A 26 2.66 4.27 -9.35
CA ASP A 26 2.51 5.01 -10.61
C ASP A 26 2.46 6.54 -10.42
N TRP A 27 2.78 7.02 -9.21
CA TRP A 27 2.78 8.43 -8.80
C TRP A 27 1.40 9.08 -8.71
N SER A 28 0.32 8.31 -8.91
CA SER A 28 -1.04 8.78 -8.63
C SER A 28 -1.23 9.08 -7.15
N ILE A 29 -1.89 10.21 -6.86
CA ILE A 29 -2.26 10.62 -5.51
C ILE A 29 -3.75 10.35 -5.32
N ILE A 30 -4.07 9.51 -4.34
CA ILE A 30 -5.44 9.05 -4.06
C ILE A 30 -5.79 9.26 -2.59
N SER A 31 -7.06 9.09 -2.26
CA SER A 31 -7.53 9.12 -0.88
C SER A 31 -7.11 7.88 -0.09
N VAL A 32 -7.20 7.94 1.25
CA VAL A 32 -6.94 6.78 2.12
C VAL A 32 -7.86 5.61 1.78
N ASP A 33 -9.15 5.86 1.53
CA ASP A 33 -10.12 4.80 1.24
C ASP A 33 -9.78 4.05 -0.06
N GLU A 34 -9.44 4.80 -1.12
CA GLU A 34 -8.96 4.23 -2.37
C GLU A 34 -7.64 3.46 -2.19
N CYS A 35 -6.73 3.94 -1.34
CA CYS A 35 -5.47 3.26 -1.04
C CYS A 35 -5.71 1.92 -0.34
N LEU A 36 -6.62 1.86 0.62
CA LEU A 36 -7.01 0.60 1.28
C LEU A 36 -7.57 -0.40 0.27
N GLY A 37 -8.46 0.06 -0.62
CA GLY A 37 -9.00 -0.76 -1.71
C GLY A 37 -7.91 -1.28 -2.66
N TRP A 38 -6.97 -0.41 -3.05
CA TRP A 38 -5.85 -0.78 -3.92
C TRP A 38 -4.90 -1.81 -3.29
N LEU A 39 -4.60 -1.67 -1.99
CA LEU A 39 -3.79 -2.65 -1.25
C LEU A 39 -4.48 -4.02 -1.19
N GLN A 40 -5.78 -4.03 -0.93
CA GLN A 40 -6.57 -5.25 -0.90
C GLN A 40 -6.61 -5.93 -2.28
N GLN A 41 -6.90 -5.16 -3.35
CA GLN A 41 -6.91 -5.68 -4.72
C GLN A 41 -5.54 -6.23 -5.11
N SER A 42 -4.45 -5.52 -4.82
CA SER A 42 -3.10 -5.96 -5.18
C SER A 42 -2.75 -7.31 -4.53
N VAL A 43 -3.16 -7.54 -3.27
CA VAL A 43 -2.97 -8.86 -2.63
C VAL A 43 -3.83 -9.95 -3.28
N TYR A 44 -5.06 -9.65 -3.69
CA TYR A 44 -5.89 -10.60 -4.44
C TYR A 44 -5.33 -10.92 -5.83
N GLU A 45 -4.67 -9.96 -6.46
CA GLU A 45 -3.93 -10.14 -7.72
C GLU A 45 -2.62 -10.92 -7.52
N GLY A 46 -2.29 -11.31 -6.28
CA GLY A 46 -1.11 -12.10 -5.94
C GLY A 46 0.14 -11.28 -5.67
N TYR A 47 0.06 -9.95 -5.60
CA TYR A 47 1.19 -9.10 -5.24
C TYR A 47 1.45 -9.09 -3.73
N LEU A 48 2.71 -8.86 -3.36
CA LEU A 48 3.07 -8.42 -2.02
C LEU A 48 2.92 -6.90 -1.96
N VAL A 49 2.35 -6.41 -0.86
CA VAL A 49 2.12 -4.99 -0.64
C VAL A 49 2.85 -4.49 0.59
N ARG A 50 3.30 -3.25 0.56
CA ARG A 50 3.94 -2.55 1.67
C ARG A 50 3.53 -1.08 1.65
N VAL A 51 3.46 -0.46 2.82
CA VAL A 51 3.27 0.98 2.94
C VAL A 51 4.34 1.60 3.81
N GLU A 52 4.63 2.86 3.58
CA GLU A 52 5.61 3.63 4.33
C GLU A 52 5.18 5.10 4.45
N GLU A 53 5.64 5.77 5.51
CA GLU A 53 5.38 7.20 5.70
C GLU A 53 6.36 8.02 4.85
N GLY A 54 5.86 8.97 4.08
CA GLY A 54 6.68 9.80 3.23
C GLY A 54 6.09 11.17 2.93
N TRP A 55 6.78 11.93 2.08
CA TRP A 55 6.27 13.21 1.58
C TRP A 55 5.51 12.98 0.28
N VAL A 56 4.22 13.34 0.29
CA VAL A 56 3.35 13.31 -0.88
C VAL A 56 2.99 14.75 -1.22
N GLY A 57 3.63 15.29 -2.25
CA GLY A 57 3.59 16.72 -2.55
C GLY A 57 4.22 17.56 -1.44
N HIS A 58 3.40 18.34 -0.74
CA HIS A 58 3.82 19.26 0.33
C HIS A 58 3.34 18.84 1.73
N ARG A 59 2.87 17.59 1.89
CA ARG A 59 2.34 17.07 3.16
C ARG A 59 2.91 15.68 3.45
N ARG A 60 2.90 15.30 4.74
CA ARG A 60 3.17 13.91 5.14
C ARG A 60 2.00 13.04 4.69
N GLY A 61 2.33 11.94 4.03
CA GLY A 61 1.43 11.02 3.37
C GLY A 61 1.85 9.58 3.55
N VAL A 62 1.05 8.69 2.97
CA VAL A 62 1.38 7.27 2.84
C VAL A 62 1.91 7.02 1.44
N ILE A 63 3.00 6.30 1.31
CA ILE A 63 3.50 5.80 0.03
C ILE A 63 3.22 4.29 0.00
N ALA A 64 2.46 3.85 -0.99
CA ALA A 64 2.10 2.47 -1.17
C ALA A 64 3.00 1.82 -2.23
N HIS A 65 3.42 0.59 -1.95
CA HIS A 65 4.27 -0.22 -2.80
C HIS A 65 3.61 -1.57 -3.05
N ARG A 66 3.80 -2.11 -4.25
CA ARG A 66 3.54 -3.51 -4.54
C ARG A 66 4.68 -4.12 -5.34
N CYS A 67 4.95 -5.39 -5.11
CA CYS A 67 5.95 -6.17 -5.81
C CYS A 67 5.39 -7.55 -6.12
N GLN A 68 5.76 -8.13 -7.26
CA GLN A 68 5.44 -9.53 -7.53
C GLN A 68 6.19 -10.38 -6.50
N PRO A 69 5.56 -11.39 -5.89
CA PRO A 69 6.30 -12.40 -5.15
C PRO A 69 7.27 -13.03 -6.15
N ASP A 70 8.55 -13.05 -5.79
CA ASP A 70 9.61 -13.55 -6.63
C ASP A 70 9.25 -14.94 -7.18
N ALA A 71 9.43 -15.16 -8.49
CA ALA A 71 8.98 -16.35 -9.20
C ALA A 71 9.77 -17.63 -8.81
N GLU A 72 10.64 -17.56 -7.80
CA GLU A 72 11.49 -18.66 -7.34
C GLU A 72 10.76 -19.73 -6.49
N GLN A 73 9.48 -19.54 -6.12
CA GLN A 73 8.73 -20.54 -5.36
C GLN A 73 7.83 -21.47 -6.21
N GLN A 74 7.83 -21.36 -7.54
CA GLN A 74 7.05 -22.26 -8.42
C GLN A 74 7.89 -23.34 -9.13
N ALA A 75 9.20 -23.42 -8.87
CA ALA A 75 10.08 -24.45 -9.46
C ALA A 75 10.36 -25.63 -8.51
N ALA A 76 9.56 -25.82 -7.47
CA ALA A 76 9.70 -26.90 -6.49
C ALA A 76 8.35 -27.58 -6.21
N GLU A 77 7.70 -28.10 -7.26
CA GLU A 77 6.70 -29.17 -7.18
C GLU A 77 7.01 -30.25 -8.21
#